data_AF-A0A5N5E6G0-F1
#
_entry.id   AF-A0A5N5E6G0-F1
#
_cell.length_a   1.000
_cell.length_b   1.000
_cell.length_c   1.000
_cell.angle_alpha   90.00
_cell.angle_beta   90.00
_cell.angle_gamma   90.00
#
_symmetry.space_group_name_H-M   'P 1'
#
loop_
_entity.id
_entity.type
_entity.pdbx_description
1 polymer ?
#
loop_
_entity_poly.entity_id
_entity_poly.type
_entity_poly.pdbx_seq_one_letter_code
_entity_poly.pdbx_strand_id
1 'polypeptide(L)'
;MTSPDKSVPAGAYVGDAAASNNIGNLQKLTWEGARESIVSGVIGSFVGVTAIGGNWKAITDKSQSATTTAQTRSSEANSIAASAQEVADRNKATIEALKPPPPGEQPSGTTFSDDFERTALGSGYTTYKFGQVADLTIVSGQVQLNQQGDKGTGNVVALSKTVLRTDDQAVSAVMGRANQAGKVSTSLYMRAAPDLATFVFADILANEVRLGRGTRTTGLNYTRWGTAAVTVRTGDTVTLSAVGANYQVLINGASVLAYNDSAGSSPVGVGNRSFGFDSQYYWTGLFGYFSFAVAALTASDLASPPVTGIGWALARISSTNALQPAGSRPVAAGTFDTVRHSSAVTVSALGPGQVQVPVSGWYRMSLGLTYAAARTTEIGADLWWAPSSGATWRQLRTGPKTVQLRSETTQSGTDGDGYPIYTTDYYGYASSVEATFVVHLPAGAVVAAGYSSSVNNNLVGPNTYFDGALINRA
;
A
#
# COMPACT_ATOMS: atom_id res chain seq x y z
N MET A 1 19.84 65.14 -78.31
CA MET A 1 19.14 64.15 -79.15
C MET A 1 17.77 64.68 -79.49
N THR A 2 17.54 64.95 -80.77
CA THR A 2 16.22 65.14 -81.36
C THR A 2 15.52 63.78 -81.39
N SER A 3 14.23 63.74 -81.07
CA SER A 3 13.35 62.71 -81.66
C SER A 3 13.23 63.07 -83.15
N PRO A 4 13.55 62.18 -84.10
CA PRO A 4 13.61 62.53 -85.52
C PRO A 4 12.24 62.82 -86.15
N ASP A 5 11.14 62.46 -85.50
CA ASP A 5 9.83 62.33 -86.16
C ASP A 5 8.75 63.31 -85.70
N LYS A 6 9.14 64.42 -85.04
CA LYS A 6 8.20 65.50 -84.73
C LYS A 6 8.73 66.82 -85.26
N SER A 7 8.02 67.36 -86.25
CA SER A 7 8.15 68.73 -86.74
C SER A 7 8.31 69.67 -85.55
N VAL A 8 9.47 70.30 -85.43
CA VAL A 8 9.70 71.36 -84.44
C VAL A 8 8.99 72.60 -84.98
N PRO A 9 7.98 73.14 -84.27
CA PRO A 9 7.27 74.33 -84.74
C PRO A 9 8.25 75.49 -84.96
N ALA A 10 8.03 76.28 -86.01
CA ALA A 10 8.80 77.49 -86.24
C ALA A 10 8.74 78.40 -84.99
N GLY A 11 9.90 78.77 -84.45
CA GLY A 11 10.01 79.59 -83.23
C GLY A 11 10.22 78.82 -81.91
N ALA A 12 10.26 77.48 -81.91
CA ALA A 12 10.44 76.70 -80.67
C ALA A 12 11.80 76.91 -79.97
N TYR A 13 12.84 77.26 -80.74
CA TYR A 13 14.15 77.66 -80.23
C TYR A 13 14.58 78.95 -80.93
N VAL A 14 15.04 79.92 -80.16
CA VAL A 14 15.51 81.21 -80.68
C VAL A 14 16.98 81.42 -80.33
N GLY A 15 17.71 82.13 -81.19
CA GLY A 15 19.13 82.44 -81.01
C GLY A 15 19.43 83.59 -80.03
N ASP A 16 18.40 84.13 -79.36
CA ASP A 16 18.53 85.21 -78.39
C ASP A 16 19.01 84.67 -77.04
N ALA A 17 20.17 85.14 -76.56
CA ALA A 17 20.80 84.75 -75.30
C ALA A 17 19.92 84.97 -74.06
N ALA A 18 18.97 85.90 -74.12
CA ALA A 18 18.06 86.22 -73.02
C ALA A 18 16.77 85.38 -73.02
N ALA A 19 16.50 84.61 -74.07
CA ALA A 19 15.27 83.83 -74.17
C ALA A 19 15.33 82.55 -73.32
N SER A 20 14.24 82.23 -72.62
CA SER A 20 14.15 81.03 -71.77
C SER A 20 14.23 79.72 -72.57
N ASN A 21 13.95 79.75 -73.87
CA ASN A 21 14.08 78.65 -74.82
C ASN A 21 15.35 78.73 -75.69
N ASN A 22 16.40 79.41 -75.22
CA ASN A 22 17.71 79.40 -75.86
C ASN A 22 18.35 78.00 -75.82
N ILE A 23 18.94 77.58 -76.94
CA ILE A 23 19.59 76.27 -77.08
C ILE A 23 20.76 76.05 -76.10
N GLY A 24 21.43 77.12 -75.67
CA GLY A 24 22.51 77.12 -74.68
C GLY A 24 22.06 76.87 -73.24
N ASN A 25 20.76 77.00 -72.95
CA ASN A 25 20.17 76.69 -71.64
C ASN A 25 19.69 75.22 -71.52
N LEU A 26 19.84 74.41 -72.58
CA LEU A 26 19.56 72.98 -72.49
C LEU A 26 20.64 72.30 -71.63
N GLN A 27 20.22 71.62 -70.56
CA GLN A 27 21.12 70.83 -69.73
C GLN A 27 21.93 69.87 -70.62
N LYS A 28 23.26 70.03 -70.59
CA LYS A 28 24.19 69.17 -71.32
C LYS A 28 24.15 67.78 -70.69
N LEU A 29 23.25 66.92 -71.16
CA LEU A 29 23.32 65.48 -70.89
C LEU A 29 24.58 64.94 -71.57
N THR A 30 25.61 64.65 -70.76
CA THR A 30 26.80 63.95 -71.24
C THR A 30 26.50 62.45 -71.31
N TRP A 31 27.11 61.78 -72.28
CA TRP A 31 26.96 60.33 -72.44
C TRP A 31 27.46 59.57 -71.20
N GLU A 32 28.58 60.02 -70.61
CA GLU A 32 29.06 59.53 -69.30
C GLU A 32 28.00 59.62 -68.19
N GLY A 33 27.33 60.78 -68.03
CA GLY A 33 26.35 60.95 -66.95
C GLY A 33 25.10 60.09 -67.14
N ALA A 34 24.63 59.94 -68.38
CA ALA A 34 23.53 59.01 -68.70
C ALA A 34 23.94 57.54 -68.44
N ARG A 35 25.16 57.16 -68.82
CA ARG A 35 25.71 55.82 -68.60
C ARG A 35 25.87 55.50 -67.11
N GLU A 36 26.44 56.40 -66.32
CA GLU A 36 26.61 56.22 -64.86
C GLU A 36 25.27 56.10 -64.15
N SER A 37 24.28 56.92 -64.52
CA SER A 37 22.93 56.83 -63.94
C SER A 37 22.26 55.49 -64.26
N ILE A 38 22.40 54.98 -65.49
CA ILE A 38 21.85 53.67 -65.89
C ILE A 38 22.58 52.55 -65.15
N VAL A 39 23.91 52.56 -65.13
CA VAL A 39 24.72 51.53 -64.46
C VAL A 39 24.44 51.52 -62.95
N SER A 40 24.35 52.69 -62.30
CA SER A 40 24.00 52.80 -60.88
C SER A 40 22.59 52.30 -60.59
N GLY A 41 21.61 52.62 -61.45
CA GLY A 41 20.24 52.12 -61.30
C GLY A 41 20.16 50.60 -61.46
N VAL A 42 20.91 50.05 -62.41
CA VAL A 42 21.02 48.61 -62.64
C VAL A 42 21.70 47.92 -61.46
N ILE A 43 22.84 48.42 -60.96
CA ILE A 43 23.52 47.84 -59.78
C ILE A 43 22.64 47.91 -58.53
N GLY A 44 21.96 49.04 -58.29
CA GLY A 44 21.02 49.20 -57.18
C GLY A 44 19.86 48.20 -57.25
N SER A 45 19.35 47.90 -58.46
CA SER A 45 18.32 46.87 -58.66
C SER A 45 18.80 45.46 -58.31
N PHE A 46 20.09 45.14 -58.53
CA PHE A 46 20.67 43.85 -58.17
C PHE A 46 20.89 43.68 -56.66
N VAL A 47 21.16 44.76 -55.90
CA VAL A 47 21.26 44.70 -54.42
C VAL A 47 19.93 44.27 -53.79
N GLY A 48 18.81 44.77 -54.32
CA GLY A 48 17.46 44.35 -53.90
C GLY A 48 17.22 42.86 -54.15
N VAL A 49 17.70 42.32 -55.28
CA VAL A 49 17.61 40.89 -55.61
C VAL A 49 18.45 40.04 -54.65
N THR A 50 19.66 40.48 -54.27
CA THR A 50 20.48 39.78 -53.27
C THR A 50 19.82 39.76 -51.89
N ALA A 51 19.23 40.87 -51.45
CA ALA A 51 18.51 40.94 -50.18
C ALA A 51 17.26 40.04 -50.18
N ILE A 52 16.51 40.00 -51.29
CA ILE A 52 15.40 39.06 -51.50
C ILE A 52 15.91 37.62 -51.40
N GLY A 53 17.03 37.28 -52.05
CA GLY A 53 17.62 35.95 -51.97
C GLY A 53 18.01 35.53 -50.55
N GLY A 54 18.62 36.44 -49.77
CA GLY A 54 18.96 36.20 -48.36
C GLY A 54 17.72 35.98 -47.48
N ASN A 55 16.68 36.80 -47.66
CA ASN A 55 15.43 36.67 -46.93
C ASN A 55 14.70 35.36 -47.29
N TRP A 56 14.66 34.99 -48.57
CA TRP A 56 14.10 33.72 -49.03
C TRP A 56 14.84 32.52 -48.47
N LYS A 57 16.17 32.58 -48.41
CA LYS A 57 16.99 31.54 -47.77
C LYS A 57 16.68 31.42 -46.27
N ALA A 58 16.63 32.54 -45.55
CA ALA A 58 16.31 32.53 -44.12
C ALA A 58 14.89 32.00 -43.82
N ILE A 59 13.90 32.35 -44.66
CA ILE A 59 12.54 31.81 -44.58
C ILE A 59 12.54 30.30 -44.86
N THR A 60 13.28 29.85 -45.87
CA THR A 60 13.41 28.44 -46.22
C THR A 60 14.06 27.64 -45.09
N ASP A 61 15.18 28.11 -44.53
CA ASP A 61 15.89 27.45 -43.43
C ASP A 61 15.00 27.40 -42.16
N LYS A 62 14.25 28.47 -41.86
CA LYS A 62 13.29 28.50 -40.74
C LYS A 62 12.11 27.55 -40.97
N SER A 63 11.59 27.49 -42.19
CA SER A 63 10.51 26.56 -42.58
C SER A 63 10.97 25.10 -42.49
N GLN A 64 12.19 24.81 -42.94
CA GLN A 64 12.79 23.47 -42.86
C GLN A 64 13.04 23.07 -41.40
N SER A 65 13.59 23.95 -40.57
CA SER A 65 13.78 23.71 -39.14
C SER A 65 12.45 23.48 -38.40
N ALA A 66 11.41 24.26 -38.71
CA ALA A 66 10.07 24.07 -38.15
C ALA A 66 9.46 22.74 -38.60
N THR A 67 9.67 22.35 -39.85
CA THR A 67 9.21 21.05 -40.40
C THR A 67 9.91 19.88 -39.72
N THR A 68 11.24 19.93 -39.57
CA THR A 68 12.01 18.91 -38.85
C THR A 68 11.58 18.83 -37.39
N THR A 69 11.37 19.96 -36.72
CA THR A 69 10.87 20.00 -35.34
C THR A 69 9.47 19.37 -35.22
N ALA A 70 8.58 19.66 -36.17
CA ALA A 70 7.24 19.08 -36.20
C ALA A 70 7.29 17.57 -36.46
N GLN A 71 8.18 17.10 -37.34
CA GLN A 71 8.40 15.67 -37.58
C GLN A 71 8.92 14.96 -36.33
N THR A 72 9.93 15.51 -35.66
CA THR A 72 10.46 14.95 -34.40
C THR A 72 9.38 14.87 -33.32
N ARG A 73 8.62 15.96 -33.11
CA ARG A 73 7.52 15.97 -32.12
C ARG A 73 6.40 14.99 -32.46
N SER A 74 6.11 14.79 -33.74
CA SER A 74 5.14 13.79 -34.20
C SER A 74 5.62 12.36 -33.89
N SER A 75 6.91 12.08 -34.12
CA SER A 75 7.51 10.79 -33.76
C SER A 75 7.53 10.55 -32.25
N GLU A 76 7.86 11.57 -31.44
CA GLU A 76 7.79 11.49 -29.98
C GLU A 76 6.36 11.25 -29.49
N ALA A 77 5.38 11.97 -30.04
CA ALA A 77 3.96 11.79 -29.70
C ALA A 77 3.48 10.37 -30.03
N ASN A 78 3.88 9.82 -31.18
CA ASN A 78 3.57 8.43 -31.54
C ASN A 78 4.22 7.42 -30.59
N SER A 79 5.48 7.66 -30.16
CA SER A 79 6.14 6.81 -29.18
C SER A 79 5.46 6.87 -27.81
N ILE A 80 5.05 8.06 -27.36
CA ILE A 80 4.33 8.25 -26.09
C ILE A 80 2.97 7.56 -26.15
N ALA A 81 2.23 7.68 -27.26
CA ALA A 81 0.96 7.01 -27.46
C ALA A 81 1.11 5.47 -27.43
N ALA A 82 2.16 4.92 -28.07
CA ALA A 82 2.46 3.50 -28.02
C ALA A 82 2.79 3.03 -26.59
N SER A 83 3.63 3.76 -25.85
CA SER A 83 3.94 3.42 -24.46
C SER A 83 2.71 3.54 -23.54
N ALA A 84 1.85 4.52 -23.76
CA ALA A 84 0.59 4.66 -23.02
C ALA A 84 -0.36 3.50 -23.31
N GLN A 85 -0.44 3.04 -24.57
CA GLN A 85 -1.21 1.87 -24.97
C GLN A 85 -0.67 0.60 -24.30
N GLU A 86 0.65 0.38 -24.28
CA GLU A 86 1.27 -0.75 -23.59
C GLU A 86 1.02 -0.73 -22.06
N VAL A 87 0.99 0.44 -21.44
CA VAL A 87 0.62 0.60 -20.01
C VAL A 87 -0.87 0.32 -19.82
N ALA A 88 -1.73 0.81 -20.72
CA ALA A 88 -3.16 0.54 -20.68
C ALA A 88 -3.46 -0.96 -20.86
N ASP A 89 -2.76 -1.65 -21.77
CA ASP A 89 -2.91 -3.08 -21.99
C ASP A 89 -2.37 -3.91 -20.81
N ARG A 90 -1.25 -3.49 -20.19
CA ARG A 90 -0.76 -4.10 -18.94
C ARG A 90 -1.72 -3.87 -17.77
N ASN A 91 -2.28 -2.67 -17.64
CA ASN A 91 -3.28 -2.37 -16.61
C ASN A 91 -4.56 -3.16 -16.86
N LYS A 92 -5.01 -3.27 -18.12
CA LYS A 92 -6.15 -4.09 -18.50
C LYS A 92 -5.91 -5.56 -18.19
N ALA A 93 -4.75 -6.12 -18.54
CA ALA A 93 -4.38 -7.49 -18.18
C ALA A 93 -4.29 -7.69 -16.66
N THR A 94 -3.80 -6.68 -15.92
CA THR A 94 -3.78 -6.69 -14.45
C THR A 94 -5.20 -6.65 -13.87
N ILE A 95 -6.09 -5.83 -14.43
CA ILE A 95 -7.51 -5.71 -14.02
C ILE A 95 -8.30 -6.97 -14.39
N GLU A 96 -8.06 -7.57 -15.55
CA GLU A 96 -8.67 -8.84 -15.96
C GLU A 96 -8.10 -10.03 -15.16
N ALA A 97 -6.85 -9.93 -14.68
CA ALA A 97 -6.29 -10.84 -13.68
C ALA A 97 -6.83 -10.59 -12.26
N LEU A 98 -7.36 -9.38 -11.98
CA LEU A 98 -8.11 -9.03 -10.77
C LEU A 98 -9.58 -9.48 -10.83
N LYS A 99 -9.86 -10.66 -11.40
CA LYS A 99 -11.16 -11.33 -11.19
C LYS A 99 -11.47 -11.32 -9.69
N PRO A 100 -12.69 -10.94 -9.27
CA PRO A 100 -13.05 -11.01 -7.87
C PRO A 100 -12.83 -12.44 -7.38
N PRO A 101 -12.12 -12.66 -6.26
CA PRO A 101 -12.24 -13.91 -5.54
C PRO A 101 -13.72 -14.11 -5.19
N PRO A 102 -14.25 -15.34 -5.20
CA PRO A 102 -15.50 -15.62 -4.52
C PRO A 102 -15.41 -15.11 -3.07
N PRO A 103 -16.54 -14.70 -2.46
CA PRO A 103 -16.59 -13.77 -1.33
C PRO A 103 -15.55 -14.11 -0.25
N GLY A 104 -14.58 -13.20 -0.08
CA GLY A 104 -13.43 -13.44 0.78
C GLY A 104 -12.38 -12.33 0.70
N GLU A 105 -12.75 -11.09 1.00
CA GLU A 105 -11.83 -10.27 1.80
C GLU A 105 -11.72 -10.96 3.17
N GLN A 106 -10.89 -12.00 3.24
CA GLN A 106 -10.51 -12.60 4.52
C GLN A 106 -9.42 -11.72 5.11
N PRO A 107 -9.65 -11.10 6.29
CA PRO A 107 -8.62 -10.36 7.00
C PRO A 107 -7.58 -11.33 7.57
N SER A 108 -6.62 -11.78 6.75
CA SER A 108 -5.35 -12.44 7.13
C SER A 108 -5.40 -13.44 8.32
N GLY A 109 -6.52 -14.13 8.51
CA GLY A 109 -6.83 -14.96 9.67
C GLY A 109 -6.69 -16.44 9.34
N THR A 110 -6.47 -17.29 10.35
CA THR A 110 -6.59 -18.74 10.14
C THR A 110 -8.06 -19.06 9.95
N THR A 111 -8.38 -19.79 8.88
CA THR A 111 -9.73 -20.32 8.66
C THR A 111 -9.70 -21.82 8.54
N PHE A 112 -10.68 -22.45 9.16
CA PHE A 112 -10.92 -23.88 9.18
C PHE A 112 -12.27 -24.15 8.55
N SER A 113 -12.36 -25.23 7.78
CA SER A 113 -13.62 -25.74 7.26
C SER A 113 -13.57 -27.26 7.22
N ASP A 114 -14.68 -27.89 7.58
CA ASP A 114 -14.88 -29.32 7.54
C ASP A 114 -16.34 -29.60 7.18
N ASP A 115 -16.55 -30.24 6.03
CA ASP A 115 -17.86 -30.66 5.51
C ASP A 115 -18.22 -32.11 5.89
N PHE A 116 -17.32 -32.79 6.61
CA PHE A 116 -17.49 -34.17 7.02
C PHE A 116 -17.80 -35.15 5.88
N GLU A 117 -17.32 -34.89 4.66
CA GLU A 117 -17.43 -35.79 3.50
C GLU A 117 -16.49 -37.01 3.60
N ARG A 118 -16.61 -37.76 4.70
CA ARG A 118 -15.83 -38.95 5.05
C ARG A 118 -16.59 -39.86 6.01
N THR A 119 -16.04 -41.04 6.32
CA THR A 119 -16.73 -42.07 7.12
C THR A 119 -16.44 -42.01 8.63
N ALA A 120 -15.42 -41.27 9.06
CA ALA A 120 -15.07 -41.09 10.46
C ALA A 120 -14.54 -39.68 10.73
N LEU A 121 -14.71 -39.18 11.95
CA LEU A 121 -14.30 -37.82 12.33
C LEU A 121 -12.80 -37.56 12.07
N GLY A 122 -11.95 -38.58 12.22
CA GLY A 122 -10.53 -38.55 11.88
C GLY A 122 -9.65 -37.99 13.00
N SER A 123 -8.33 -37.98 12.77
CA SER A 123 -7.33 -37.57 13.74
C SER A 123 -7.22 -36.05 13.95
N GLY A 124 -7.95 -35.25 13.16
CA GLY A 124 -8.00 -33.79 13.25
C GLY A 124 -8.75 -33.26 14.46
N TYR A 125 -9.45 -34.12 15.20
CA TYR A 125 -10.17 -33.76 16.41
C TYR A 125 -9.63 -34.53 17.62
N THR A 126 -9.73 -33.90 18.78
CA THR A 126 -9.62 -34.54 20.09
C THR A 126 -11.02 -34.68 20.66
N THR A 127 -11.43 -35.90 21.00
CA THR A 127 -12.75 -36.17 21.54
C THR A 127 -12.73 -36.30 23.06
N TYR A 128 -13.75 -35.75 23.71
CA TYR A 128 -13.98 -35.87 25.15
C TYR A 128 -15.38 -36.40 25.39
N LYS A 129 -15.46 -37.51 26.11
CA LYS A 129 -16.71 -38.24 26.34
C LYS A 129 -17.13 -38.11 27.80
N PHE A 130 -18.38 -37.73 28.01
CA PHE A 130 -18.97 -37.57 29.32
C PHE A 130 -20.25 -38.41 29.39
N GLY A 131 -20.36 -39.24 30.41
CA GLY A 131 -21.50 -40.14 30.59
C GLY A 131 -21.46 -41.39 29.70
N GLN A 132 -22.54 -42.18 29.77
CA GLN A 132 -22.69 -43.44 29.05
C GLN A 132 -23.44 -43.21 27.72
N VAL A 133 -22.72 -42.75 26.72
CA VAL A 133 -23.24 -42.51 25.36
C VAL A 133 -22.34 -43.16 24.33
N ALA A 134 -22.79 -43.32 23.09
CA ALA A 134 -21.94 -43.81 22.01
C ALA A 134 -20.90 -42.75 21.58
N ASP A 135 -19.98 -43.15 20.70
CA ASP A 135 -19.03 -42.22 20.10
C ASP A 135 -19.67 -41.46 18.93
N LEU A 136 -19.01 -40.38 18.50
CA LEU A 136 -19.40 -39.66 17.30
C LEU A 136 -19.12 -40.51 16.05
N THR A 137 -20.09 -40.54 15.14
CA THR A 137 -20.01 -41.19 13.84
C THR A 137 -20.44 -40.23 12.76
N ILE A 138 -19.98 -40.44 11.52
CA ILE A 138 -20.49 -39.71 10.36
C ILE A 138 -21.52 -40.57 9.64
N VAL A 139 -22.72 -40.04 9.45
CA VAL A 139 -23.80 -40.71 8.71
C VAL A 139 -24.38 -39.75 7.69
N SER A 140 -24.15 -40.04 6.41
CA SER A 140 -24.59 -39.21 5.27
C SER A 140 -23.99 -37.79 5.32
N GLY A 141 -22.67 -37.67 5.54
CA GLY A 141 -21.97 -36.38 5.59
C GLY A 141 -22.28 -35.54 6.84
N GLN A 142 -22.85 -36.13 7.89
CA GLN A 142 -23.18 -35.41 9.13
C GLN A 142 -22.63 -36.14 10.35
N VAL A 143 -21.95 -35.42 11.22
CA VAL A 143 -21.46 -35.95 12.50
C VAL A 143 -22.61 -35.98 13.50
N GLN A 144 -22.80 -37.11 14.16
CA GLN A 144 -23.78 -37.28 15.24
C GLN A 144 -23.32 -38.39 16.19
N LEU A 145 -23.96 -38.50 17.36
CA LEU A 145 -23.79 -39.71 18.17
C LEU A 145 -24.30 -40.94 17.40
N ASN A 146 -23.62 -42.06 17.56
CA ASN A 146 -24.12 -43.33 17.05
C ASN A 146 -25.39 -43.72 17.82
N GLN A 147 -26.52 -43.87 17.11
CA GLN A 147 -27.83 -44.05 17.72
C GLN A 147 -28.12 -45.51 18.15
N GLN A 148 -27.17 -46.44 17.99
CA GLN A 148 -27.37 -47.84 18.34
C GLN A 148 -27.03 -48.11 19.81
N GLY A 149 -28.02 -48.59 20.58
CA GLY A 149 -27.79 -49.21 21.89
C GLY A 149 -27.62 -48.25 23.07
N ASP A 150 -27.76 -46.94 22.86
CA ASP A 150 -27.63 -45.94 23.94
C ASP A 150 -28.77 -46.04 24.96
N LYS A 151 -28.40 -46.12 26.25
CA LYS A 151 -29.32 -46.17 27.40
C LYS A 151 -28.90 -45.25 28.56
N GLY A 152 -27.86 -44.44 28.36
CA GLY A 152 -27.35 -43.52 29.37
C GLY A 152 -27.65 -42.06 29.03
N THR A 153 -27.03 -41.13 29.74
CA THR A 153 -27.09 -39.69 29.43
C THR A 153 -25.67 -39.16 29.37
N GLY A 154 -25.40 -38.28 28.41
CA GLY A 154 -24.05 -37.77 28.20
C GLY A 154 -23.87 -37.04 26.89
N ASN A 155 -22.64 -36.64 26.61
CA ASN A 155 -22.23 -35.99 25.37
C ASN A 155 -20.82 -36.37 24.97
N VAL A 156 -20.53 -36.19 23.68
CA VAL A 156 -19.17 -36.28 23.15
C VAL A 156 -18.82 -34.95 22.51
N VAL A 157 -17.82 -34.28 23.07
CA VAL A 157 -17.23 -33.06 22.52
C VAL A 157 -16.14 -33.45 21.52
N ALA A 158 -16.12 -32.81 20.36
CA ALA A 158 -15.05 -32.87 19.39
C ALA A 158 -14.40 -31.48 19.27
N LEU A 159 -13.22 -31.31 19.87
CA LEU A 159 -12.40 -30.11 19.68
C LEU A 159 -11.45 -30.30 18.50
N SER A 160 -11.39 -29.32 17.60
CA SER A 160 -10.40 -29.30 16.53
C SER A 160 -8.99 -29.18 17.11
N LYS A 161 -8.04 -29.90 16.52
CA LYS A 161 -6.61 -29.75 16.82
C LYS A 161 -6.01 -28.53 16.11
N THR A 162 -6.68 -28.00 15.10
CA THR A 162 -6.36 -26.69 14.55
C THR A 162 -6.79 -25.63 15.55
N VAL A 163 -5.91 -24.68 15.84
CA VAL A 163 -6.20 -23.53 16.72
C VAL A 163 -6.25 -22.26 15.88
N LEU A 164 -7.11 -21.33 16.28
CA LEU A 164 -7.16 -19.98 15.72
C LEU A 164 -5.99 -19.13 16.23
N ARG A 165 -5.70 -18.00 15.57
CA ARG A 165 -4.52 -17.17 15.90
C ARG A 165 -4.84 -15.96 16.76
N THR A 166 -6.11 -15.60 16.88
CA THR A 166 -6.59 -14.46 17.66
C THR A 166 -7.63 -14.90 18.68
N ASP A 167 -7.94 -14.01 19.61
CA ASP A 167 -9.03 -14.22 20.56
C ASP A 167 -10.37 -13.79 19.95
N ASP A 168 -10.35 -12.96 18.90
CA ASP A 168 -11.55 -12.57 18.17
C ASP A 168 -11.85 -13.64 17.12
N GLN A 169 -12.89 -14.42 17.36
CA GLN A 169 -13.11 -15.68 16.66
C GLN A 169 -14.58 -15.80 16.26
N ALA A 170 -14.85 -16.53 15.19
CA ALA A 170 -16.16 -17.06 14.87
C ALA A 170 -16.06 -18.56 14.67
N VAL A 171 -17.05 -19.29 15.19
CA VAL A 171 -17.23 -20.73 15.00
C VAL A 171 -18.65 -20.93 14.52
N SER A 172 -18.83 -21.57 13.37
CA SER A 172 -20.14 -21.81 12.80
C SER A 172 -20.34 -23.29 12.51
N ALA A 173 -21.58 -23.73 12.63
CA ALA A 173 -21.96 -25.07 12.21
C ALA A 173 -23.28 -25.04 11.44
N VAL A 174 -23.37 -25.89 10.42
CA VAL A 174 -24.63 -26.18 9.73
C VAL A 174 -25.35 -27.28 10.50
N MET A 175 -26.54 -26.97 11.01
CA MET A 175 -27.36 -27.91 11.78
C MET A 175 -27.87 -29.01 10.84
N GLY A 176 -27.50 -30.25 11.12
CA GLY A 176 -27.94 -31.43 10.39
C GLY A 176 -29.30 -31.92 10.87
N ARG A 177 -29.55 -33.24 10.75
CA ARG A 177 -30.79 -33.87 11.22
C ARG A 177 -31.07 -33.51 12.69
N ALA A 178 -32.29 -33.04 12.96
CA ALA A 178 -32.68 -32.62 14.31
C ALA A 178 -32.73 -33.73 15.36
N ASN A 179 -32.90 -35.01 14.99
CA ASN A 179 -32.90 -36.18 15.91
C ASN A 179 -33.52 -35.95 17.32
N GLN A 180 -34.65 -35.24 17.44
CA GLN A 180 -35.28 -34.88 18.73
C GLN A 180 -34.58 -33.76 19.56
N ALA A 181 -33.84 -32.86 18.92
CA ALA A 181 -33.13 -31.71 19.51
C ALA A 181 -33.99 -30.64 20.22
N GLY A 182 -35.30 -30.86 20.35
CA GLY A 182 -36.15 -30.04 21.22
C GLY A 182 -35.98 -30.35 22.71
N LYS A 183 -35.24 -31.39 23.07
CA LYS A 183 -35.02 -31.82 24.47
C LYS A 183 -33.56 -31.80 24.91
N VAL A 184 -32.63 -31.69 23.97
CA VAL A 184 -31.20 -31.86 24.20
C VAL A 184 -30.43 -31.05 23.16
N SER A 185 -29.30 -30.46 23.54
CA SER A 185 -28.57 -29.49 22.73
C SER A 185 -27.40 -30.08 21.95
N THR A 186 -27.13 -29.47 20.81
CA THR A 186 -25.80 -29.49 20.18
C THR A 186 -25.11 -28.20 20.57
N SER A 187 -23.86 -28.24 21.01
CA SER A 187 -23.17 -27.06 21.51
C SER A 187 -22.01 -26.70 20.60
N LEU A 188 -21.81 -25.40 20.36
CA LEU A 188 -20.57 -24.88 19.76
C LEU A 188 -19.65 -24.40 20.87
N TYR A 189 -18.36 -24.65 20.70
CA TYR A 189 -17.31 -24.23 21.61
C TYR A 189 -16.33 -23.31 20.88
N MET A 190 -16.02 -22.18 21.50
CA MET A 190 -14.97 -21.25 21.07
C MET A 190 -14.18 -20.78 22.27
N ARG A 191 -13.08 -20.06 22.03
CA ARG A 191 -12.16 -19.62 23.07
C ARG A 191 -11.84 -20.74 24.08
N ALA A 192 -11.70 -21.96 23.59
CA ALA A 192 -11.61 -23.15 24.43
C ALA A 192 -10.14 -23.49 24.70
N ALA A 193 -9.85 -23.91 25.92
CA ALA A 193 -8.61 -24.62 26.22
C ALA A 193 -8.61 -26.00 25.52
N PRO A 194 -7.46 -26.51 25.05
CA PRO A 194 -7.38 -27.81 24.38
C PRO A 194 -7.94 -28.99 25.18
N ASP A 195 -7.97 -28.87 26.51
CA ASP A 195 -8.50 -29.83 27.48
C ASP A 195 -9.89 -29.47 28.03
N LEU A 196 -10.52 -28.41 27.49
CA LEU A 196 -11.78 -27.82 27.95
C LEU A 196 -11.74 -27.27 29.38
N ALA A 197 -10.57 -27.01 29.98
CA ALA A 197 -10.47 -26.41 31.31
C ALA A 197 -11.30 -25.11 31.41
N THR A 198 -11.31 -24.32 30.34
CA THR A 198 -12.16 -23.14 30.14
C THR A 198 -12.66 -23.08 28.70
N PHE A 199 -13.87 -22.56 28.49
CA PHE A 199 -14.43 -22.34 27.14
C PHE A 199 -15.60 -21.34 27.16
N VAL A 200 -15.93 -20.81 25.98
CA VAL A 200 -17.21 -20.14 25.70
C VAL A 200 -18.07 -21.09 24.87
N PHE A 201 -19.38 -21.13 25.14
CA PHE A 201 -20.29 -22.05 24.48
C PHE A 201 -21.56 -21.37 23.98
N ALA A 202 -22.14 -21.98 22.95
CA ALA A 202 -23.53 -21.76 22.56
C ALA A 202 -24.27 -23.11 22.51
N ASP A 203 -25.25 -23.32 23.39
CA ASP A 203 -26.14 -24.49 23.30
C ASP A 203 -27.23 -24.21 22.28
N ILE A 204 -27.47 -25.17 21.39
CA ILE A 204 -28.43 -25.06 20.30
C ILE A 204 -29.48 -26.17 20.46
N LEU A 205 -30.71 -25.75 20.77
CA LEU A 205 -31.90 -26.60 20.79
C LEU A 205 -32.82 -26.20 19.63
N ALA A 206 -33.78 -27.04 19.29
CA ALA A 206 -34.70 -26.77 18.18
C ALA A 206 -35.58 -25.52 18.40
N ASN A 207 -35.74 -25.07 19.65
CA ASN A 207 -36.64 -23.99 20.05
C ASN A 207 -35.96 -22.89 20.90
N GLU A 208 -34.67 -23.01 21.18
CA GLU A 208 -33.92 -21.97 21.89
C GLU A 208 -32.41 -22.10 21.66
N VAL A 209 -31.71 -20.97 21.87
CA VAL A 209 -30.26 -20.94 21.99
C VAL A 209 -29.85 -20.36 23.34
N ARG A 210 -28.74 -20.84 23.88
CA ARG A 210 -28.18 -20.35 25.15
C ARG A 210 -26.73 -19.99 24.92
N LEU A 211 -26.27 -18.93 25.57
CA LEU A 211 -24.89 -18.43 25.46
C LEU A 211 -24.27 -18.34 26.85
N GLY A 212 -23.01 -18.70 26.97
CA GLY A 212 -22.30 -18.60 28.24
C GLY A 212 -20.83 -19.00 28.16
N ARG A 213 -20.24 -19.20 29.33
CA ARG A 213 -18.91 -19.79 29.51
C ARG A 213 -18.98 -21.05 30.34
N GLY A 214 -17.96 -21.88 30.25
CA GLY A 214 -17.88 -23.08 31.07
C GLY A 214 -16.47 -23.51 31.40
N THR A 215 -16.39 -24.52 32.25
CA THR A 215 -15.15 -25.14 32.71
C THR A 215 -15.34 -26.64 32.80
N ARG A 216 -14.30 -27.39 32.42
CA ARG A 216 -14.24 -28.83 32.69
C ARG A 216 -13.47 -29.09 33.98
N THR A 217 -14.10 -29.80 34.91
CA THR A 217 -13.44 -30.41 36.06
C THR A 217 -13.57 -31.94 35.95
N THR A 218 -14.51 -32.53 36.67
CA THR A 218 -14.93 -33.94 36.50
C THR A 218 -16.00 -34.10 35.41
N GLY A 219 -16.70 -33.01 35.08
CA GLY A 219 -17.65 -32.88 33.98
C GLY A 219 -17.67 -31.45 33.46
N LEU A 220 -18.57 -31.17 32.51
CA LEU A 220 -18.77 -29.84 31.97
C LEU A 220 -19.67 -29.03 32.89
N ASN A 221 -19.19 -27.86 33.33
CA ASN A 221 -19.94 -26.94 34.16
C ASN A 221 -20.18 -25.65 33.37
N TYR A 222 -21.43 -25.19 33.36
CA TYR A 222 -21.86 -24.08 32.51
C TYR A 222 -22.33 -22.90 33.36
N THR A 223 -21.80 -21.72 33.08
CA THR A 223 -22.31 -20.43 33.57
C THR A 223 -22.97 -19.72 32.41
N ARG A 224 -24.30 -19.65 32.46
CA ARG A 224 -25.09 -19.05 31.39
C ARG A 224 -25.13 -17.53 31.53
N TRP A 225 -24.95 -16.85 30.40
CA TRP A 225 -25.11 -15.39 30.29
C TRP A 225 -26.51 -15.00 29.79
N GLY A 226 -27.08 -15.79 28.87
CA GLY A 226 -28.41 -15.51 28.32
C GLY A 226 -29.08 -16.71 27.66
N THR A 227 -30.35 -16.53 27.32
CA THR A 227 -31.17 -17.49 26.56
C THR A 227 -32.10 -16.73 25.64
N ALA A 228 -32.28 -17.21 24.42
CA ALA A 228 -33.24 -16.67 23.46
C ALA A 228 -34.12 -17.79 22.92
N ALA A 229 -35.44 -17.59 22.97
CA ALA A 229 -36.39 -18.50 22.32
C ALA A 229 -36.36 -18.23 20.81
N VAL A 230 -35.92 -19.23 20.04
CA VAL A 230 -35.76 -19.13 18.59
C VAL A 230 -35.84 -20.52 17.97
N THR A 231 -36.51 -20.64 16.83
CA THR A 231 -36.59 -21.92 16.12
C THR A 231 -35.34 -22.12 15.29
N VAL A 232 -34.62 -23.22 15.56
CA VAL A 232 -33.49 -23.70 14.75
C VAL A 232 -33.93 -24.93 13.96
N ARG A 233 -33.64 -24.96 12.66
CA ARG A 233 -34.03 -26.04 11.75
C ARG A 233 -32.81 -26.72 11.15
N THR A 234 -33.01 -27.94 10.65
CA THR A 234 -32.06 -28.59 9.76
C THR A 234 -31.73 -27.66 8.58
N GLY A 235 -30.44 -27.48 8.30
CA GLY A 235 -29.91 -26.60 7.27
C GLY A 235 -29.55 -25.20 7.75
N ASP A 236 -30.02 -24.78 8.94
CA ASP A 236 -29.64 -23.48 9.49
C ASP A 236 -28.16 -23.46 9.85
N THR A 237 -27.50 -22.34 9.55
CA THR A 237 -26.13 -22.07 10.02
C THR A 237 -26.21 -21.31 11.33
N VAL A 238 -25.68 -21.90 12.39
CA VAL A 238 -25.55 -21.22 13.69
C VAL A 238 -24.10 -20.80 13.88
N THR A 239 -23.88 -19.53 14.18
CA THR A 239 -22.55 -18.94 14.39
C THR A 239 -22.44 -18.41 15.81
N LEU A 240 -21.44 -18.85 16.54
CA LEU A 240 -20.99 -18.26 17.78
C LEU A 240 -19.78 -17.38 17.47
N SER A 241 -19.83 -16.09 17.83
CA SER A 241 -18.73 -15.16 17.59
C SER A 241 -18.37 -14.32 18.81
N ALA A 242 -17.11 -13.93 18.90
CA ALA A 242 -16.56 -13.08 19.93
C ALA A 242 -15.63 -12.02 19.32
N VAL A 243 -15.85 -10.75 19.68
CA VAL A 243 -14.97 -9.63 19.32
C VAL A 243 -14.73 -8.81 20.59
N GLY A 244 -13.48 -8.79 21.07
CA GLY A 244 -13.13 -8.27 22.39
C GLY A 244 -13.93 -8.99 23.49
N ALA A 245 -14.73 -8.23 24.24
CA ALA A 245 -15.63 -8.73 25.28
C ALA A 245 -17.09 -8.93 24.82
N ASN A 246 -17.38 -8.71 23.53
CA ASN A 246 -18.73 -8.87 22.97
C ASN A 246 -18.88 -10.25 22.36
N TYR A 247 -19.96 -10.93 22.74
CA TYR A 247 -20.32 -12.26 22.30
C TYR A 247 -21.69 -12.23 21.65
N GLN A 248 -21.86 -13.00 20.58
CA GLN A 248 -23.15 -13.13 19.93
C GLN A 248 -23.33 -14.51 19.30
N VAL A 249 -24.57 -14.97 19.30
CA VAL A 249 -25.05 -16.11 18.53
C VAL A 249 -25.87 -15.57 17.36
N LEU A 250 -25.54 -16.01 16.16
CA LEU A 250 -26.26 -15.69 14.94
C LEU A 250 -26.88 -16.95 14.34
N ILE A 251 -28.05 -16.81 13.72
CA ILE A 251 -28.67 -17.85 12.91
C ILE A 251 -28.82 -17.30 11.50
N ASN A 252 -28.24 -17.98 10.51
CA ASN A 252 -28.19 -17.54 9.11
C ASN A 252 -27.71 -16.09 8.96
N GLY A 253 -26.73 -15.70 9.80
CA GLY A 253 -26.15 -14.35 9.82
C GLY A 253 -26.94 -13.29 10.59
N ALA A 254 -28.14 -13.59 11.11
CA ALA A 254 -28.92 -12.67 11.95
C ALA A 254 -28.62 -12.90 13.43
N SER A 255 -28.25 -11.85 14.17
CA SER A 255 -27.99 -11.95 15.62
C SER A 255 -29.28 -12.25 16.39
N VAL A 256 -29.27 -13.31 17.21
CA VAL A 256 -30.44 -13.76 18.00
C VAL A 256 -30.21 -13.68 19.50
N LEU A 257 -28.95 -13.64 19.93
CA LEU A 257 -28.57 -13.50 21.33
C LEU A 257 -27.20 -12.84 21.41
N ALA A 258 -27.06 -11.81 22.24
CA ALA A 258 -25.79 -11.12 22.45
C ALA A 258 -25.52 -10.90 23.94
N TYR A 259 -24.24 -10.82 24.30
CA TYR A 259 -23.78 -10.58 25.67
C TYR A 259 -22.47 -9.79 25.66
N ASN A 260 -22.32 -8.84 26.58
CA ASN A 260 -21.08 -8.12 26.82
C ASN A 260 -20.49 -8.55 28.18
N ASP A 261 -19.32 -9.19 28.14
CA ASP A 261 -18.59 -9.66 29.32
C ASP A 261 -17.69 -8.56 29.90
N SER A 262 -18.30 -7.48 30.37
CA SER A 262 -17.59 -6.34 30.99
C SER A 262 -16.71 -6.72 32.18
N ALA A 263 -17.01 -7.85 32.85
CA ALA A 263 -16.22 -8.38 33.95
C ALA A 263 -14.93 -9.11 33.52
N GLY A 264 -14.74 -9.37 32.21
CA GLY A 264 -13.58 -10.12 31.70
C GLY A 264 -13.51 -11.55 32.25
N SER A 265 -14.66 -12.18 32.44
CA SER A 265 -14.78 -13.50 33.05
C SER A 265 -14.53 -14.64 32.07
N SER A 266 -14.63 -14.37 30.77
CA SER A 266 -14.42 -15.30 29.68
C SER A 266 -12.94 -15.59 29.42
N PRO A 267 -12.62 -16.82 28.98
CA PRO A 267 -11.24 -17.18 28.64
C PRO A 267 -10.75 -16.42 27.39
N VAL A 268 -9.51 -15.95 27.44
CA VAL A 268 -8.78 -15.32 26.33
C VAL A 268 -7.32 -15.79 26.33
N GLY A 269 -6.55 -15.42 25.31
CA GLY A 269 -5.13 -15.75 25.17
C GLY A 269 -4.86 -17.04 24.38
N VAL A 270 -3.58 -17.24 24.06
CA VAL A 270 -3.11 -18.31 23.14
C VAL A 270 -3.52 -19.73 23.58
N GLY A 271 -3.62 -19.97 24.89
CA GLY A 271 -4.05 -21.26 25.43
C GLY A 271 -5.55 -21.54 25.28
N ASN A 272 -6.34 -20.58 24.82
CA ASN A 272 -7.80 -20.64 24.70
C ASN A 272 -8.23 -20.37 23.26
N ARG A 273 -7.56 -20.94 22.26
CA ARG A 273 -7.89 -20.71 20.83
C ARG A 273 -8.37 -21.96 20.09
N SER A 274 -8.70 -23.00 20.84
CA SER A 274 -9.39 -24.16 20.30
C SER A 274 -10.88 -23.86 20.14
N PHE A 275 -11.50 -24.63 19.24
CA PHE A 275 -12.92 -24.56 18.94
C PHE A 275 -13.42 -25.96 18.58
N GLY A 276 -14.74 -26.13 18.57
CA GLY A 276 -15.35 -27.39 18.21
C GLY A 276 -16.84 -27.41 18.47
N PHE A 277 -17.38 -28.61 18.60
CA PHE A 277 -18.79 -28.84 18.88
C PHE A 277 -18.97 -30.05 19.78
N ASP A 278 -20.18 -30.28 20.27
CA ASP A 278 -20.57 -31.58 20.82
C ASP A 278 -21.89 -32.09 20.25
N SER A 279 -22.16 -33.35 20.53
CA SER A 279 -23.49 -33.92 20.37
C SER A 279 -23.87 -34.61 21.67
N GLN A 280 -25.12 -34.41 22.09
CA GLN A 280 -25.62 -34.88 23.38
C GLN A 280 -26.77 -35.86 23.20
N TYR A 281 -26.87 -36.80 24.13
CA TYR A 281 -27.96 -37.73 24.28
C TYR A 281 -28.53 -37.68 25.70
N TYR A 282 -29.85 -37.71 25.80
CA TYR A 282 -30.58 -37.75 27.06
C TYR A 282 -31.54 -38.95 27.09
N TRP A 283 -31.46 -39.74 28.16
CA TRP A 283 -32.32 -40.90 28.38
C TRP A 283 -33.24 -40.65 29.58
N THR A 284 -34.55 -40.81 29.36
CA THR A 284 -35.57 -40.64 30.40
C THR A 284 -35.90 -41.91 31.19
N GLY A 285 -35.29 -43.05 30.85
CA GLY A 285 -35.72 -44.36 31.33
C GLY A 285 -36.65 -45.11 30.37
N LEU A 286 -37.38 -44.37 29.53
CA LEU A 286 -38.34 -44.91 28.56
C LEU A 286 -38.05 -44.46 27.11
N PHE A 287 -37.61 -43.21 26.95
CA PHE A 287 -37.29 -42.61 25.64
C PHE A 287 -35.91 -41.96 25.65
N GLY A 288 -35.24 -42.05 24.50
CA GLY A 288 -33.98 -41.39 24.21
C GLY A 288 -34.18 -40.18 23.31
N TYR A 289 -33.41 -39.13 23.55
CA TYR A 289 -33.42 -37.90 22.78
C TYR A 289 -32.00 -37.58 22.33
N PHE A 290 -31.80 -37.34 21.04
CA PHE A 290 -30.52 -36.93 20.48
C PHE A 290 -30.55 -35.45 20.10
N SER A 291 -29.37 -34.85 20.07
CA SER A 291 -29.22 -33.47 19.60
C SER A 291 -29.18 -33.40 18.07
N PHE A 292 -29.01 -32.18 17.53
CA PHE A 292 -28.77 -32.01 16.10
C PHE A 292 -27.49 -32.76 15.68
N ALA A 293 -27.54 -33.42 14.53
CA ALA A 293 -26.30 -33.73 13.80
C ALA A 293 -25.61 -32.44 13.35
N VAL A 294 -24.33 -32.50 13.02
CA VAL A 294 -23.55 -31.38 12.48
C VAL A 294 -23.13 -31.71 11.06
N ALA A 295 -23.63 -30.94 10.09
CA ALA A 295 -23.38 -31.18 8.66
C ALA A 295 -22.11 -30.48 8.16
N ALA A 296 -21.70 -29.39 8.79
CA ALA A 296 -20.42 -28.73 8.52
C ALA A 296 -19.97 -27.94 9.74
N LEU A 297 -18.67 -27.74 9.88
CA LEU A 297 -18.06 -26.88 10.90
C LEU A 297 -17.07 -25.93 10.22
N THR A 298 -17.18 -24.63 10.52
CA THR A 298 -16.21 -23.62 10.11
C THR A 298 -15.74 -22.82 11.31
N ALA A 299 -14.51 -22.32 11.25
CA ALA A 299 -14.00 -21.38 12.22
C ALA A 299 -13.06 -20.38 11.58
N SER A 300 -13.02 -19.15 12.08
CA SER A 300 -12.20 -18.07 11.53
C SER A 300 -11.77 -17.07 12.59
N ASP A 301 -10.56 -16.53 12.43
CA ASP A 301 -10.17 -15.29 13.10
C ASP A 301 -11.00 -14.12 12.56
N LEU A 302 -11.46 -13.24 13.45
CA LEU A 302 -12.19 -11.99 13.13
C LEU A 302 -11.30 -10.75 13.26
N ALA A 303 -10.09 -10.91 13.80
CA ALA A 303 -9.06 -9.88 13.83
C ALA A 303 -7.82 -10.36 13.07
N SER A 304 -6.98 -9.42 12.66
CA SER A 304 -5.65 -9.77 12.16
C SER A 304 -4.85 -10.50 13.24
N PRO A 305 -4.14 -11.59 12.92
CA PRO A 305 -3.30 -12.30 13.86
C PRO A 305 -2.29 -11.33 14.49
N PRO A 306 -1.99 -11.46 15.78
CA PRO A 306 -0.93 -10.66 16.38
C PRO A 306 0.36 -10.92 15.62
N VAL A 307 1.05 -9.85 15.23
CA VAL A 307 2.33 -9.94 14.55
C VAL A 307 3.35 -10.57 15.50
N THR A 308 3.72 -11.82 15.23
CA THR A 308 4.70 -12.57 16.00
C THR A 308 6.11 -12.21 15.57
N GLY A 309 7.05 -12.12 16.52
CA GLY A 309 8.47 -11.85 16.24
C GLY A 309 9.06 -10.81 17.18
N ILE A 310 10.25 -10.31 16.84
CA ILE A 310 10.90 -9.19 17.53
C ILE A 310 11.15 -8.12 16.47
N GLY A 311 10.44 -7.00 16.54
CA GLY A 311 10.53 -5.97 15.50
C GLY A 311 9.65 -4.74 15.73
N TRP A 312 9.81 -3.74 14.88
CA TRP A 312 9.12 -2.45 14.92
C TRP A 312 8.86 -1.91 13.52
N ALA A 313 7.91 -0.99 13.43
CA ALA A 313 7.69 -0.11 12.30
C ALA A 313 7.29 1.27 12.81
N LEU A 314 8.12 2.27 12.54
CA LEU A 314 7.88 3.67 12.91
C LEU A 314 7.63 4.46 11.63
N ALA A 315 6.77 5.47 11.71
CA ALA A 315 6.51 6.36 10.60
C ALA A 315 6.28 7.80 11.06
N ARG A 316 6.46 8.71 10.13
CA ARG A 316 5.90 10.06 10.19
C ARG A 316 4.60 10.07 9.40
N ILE A 317 3.45 10.29 10.04
CA ILE A 317 2.19 10.51 9.32
C ILE A 317 1.86 12.00 9.21
N SER A 318 2.47 12.84 10.04
CA SER A 318 2.27 14.29 10.01
C SER A 318 2.80 14.91 8.71
N SER A 319 2.01 15.85 8.18
CA SER A 319 2.40 16.74 7.09
C SER A 319 3.29 17.89 7.54
N THR A 320 3.48 18.07 8.85
CA THR A 320 4.35 19.12 9.40
C THR A 320 5.81 18.81 9.06
N ASN A 321 6.63 19.83 8.84
CA ASN A 321 8.07 19.65 8.61
C ASN A 321 8.80 19.25 9.90
N ALA A 322 9.71 18.27 9.83
CA ALA A 322 10.68 17.96 10.88
C ALA A 322 12.07 18.43 10.48
N LEU A 323 12.53 19.54 11.07
CA LEU A 323 13.82 20.15 10.76
C LEU A 323 15.00 19.25 11.14
N GLN A 324 15.88 19.04 10.18
CA GLN A 324 17.13 18.30 10.29
C GLN A 324 18.31 19.25 10.05
N PRO A 325 19.17 19.53 11.06
CA PRO A 325 20.37 20.35 10.87
C PRO A 325 21.37 19.75 9.86
N ALA A 326 22.27 20.56 9.31
CA ALA A 326 23.37 20.03 8.50
C ALA A 326 24.27 19.06 9.30
N GLY A 327 24.88 18.08 8.61
CA GLY A 327 25.78 17.07 9.16
C GLY A 327 25.24 15.63 9.08
N SER A 328 25.95 14.69 9.70
CA SER A 328 25.50 13.30 9.89
C SER A 328 25.22 13.03 11.37
N ARG A 329 24.01 12.58 11.69
CA ARG A 329 23.52 12.36 13.05
C ARG A 329 22.23 11.51 13.05
N PRO A 330 21.79 10.98 14.21
CA PRO A 330 20.42 10.47 14.34
C PRO A 330 19.41 11.55 13.98
N VAL A 331 18.25 11.16 13.44
CA VAL A 331 17.20 12.13 13.09
C VAL A 331 16.74 12.90 14.33
N ALA A 332 16.35 14.17 14.12
CA ALA A 332 15.94 15.06 15.19
C ALA A 332 14.68 14.56 15.92
N ALA A 333 14.50 14.99 17.17
CA ALA A 333 13.25 14.77 17.89
C ALA A 333 12.05 15.33 17.10
N GLY A 334 10.92 14.63 17.15
CA GLY A 334 9.72 14.98 16.40
C GLY A 334 9.74 14.56 14.92
N THR A 335 10.68 13.70 14.48
CA THR A 335 10.73 13.14 13.13
C THR A 335 9.70 12.03 12.92
N PHE A 336 9.65 11.04 13.81
CA PHE A 336 8.55 10.06 13.81
C PHE A 336 7.50 10.47 14.84
N ASP A 337 6.24 10.25 14.49
CA ASP A 337 5.08 10.60 15.30
C ASP A 337 4.15 9.41 15.53
N THR A 338 4.42 8.28 14.87
CA THR A 338 3.55 7.11 14.87
C THR A 338 4.35 5.83 15.01
N VAL A 339 3.96 4.99 15.97
CA VAL A 339 4.34 3.58 16.02
C VAL A 339 3.31 2.81 15.20
N ARG A 340 3.66 2.41 13.97
CA ARG A 340 2.79 1.55 13.14
C ARG A 340 2.73 0.13 13.72
N HIS A 341 3.86 -0.32 14.27
CA HIS A 341 3.99 -1.64 14.87
C HIS A 341 5.16 -1.68 15.86
N SER A 342 5.01 -2.46 16.94
CA SER A 342 6.11 -2.87 17.81
C SER A 342 5.77 -4.20 18.47
N SER A 343 6.67 -5.18 18.39
CA SER A 343 6.52 -6.50 19.01
C SER A 343 7.82 -6.89 19.69
N ALA A 344 7.73 -7.15 21.00
CA ALA A 344 8.85 -7.54 21.86
C ALA A 344 10.08 -6.60 21.81
N VAL A 345 9.93 -5.33 21.44
CA VAL A 345 10.98 -4.31 21.48
C VAL A 345 10.49 -3.10 22.27
N THR A 346 11.41 -2.26 22.76
CA THR A 346 11.05 -1.03 23.48
C THR A 346 11.34 0.18 22.60
N VAL A 347 10.30 0.95 22.23
CA VAL A 347 10.47 2.25 21.56
C VAL A 347 10.80 3.30 22.62
N SER A 348 12.09 3.43 22.93
CA SER A 348 12.61 4.30 24.01
C SER A 348 12.36 5.80 23.77
N ALA A 349 12.35 6.25 22.51
CA ALA A 349 11.95 7.60 22.14
C ALA A 349 11.43 7.64 20.70
N LEU A 350 10.13 7.90 20.54
CA LEU A 350 9.46 7.88 19.23
C LEU A 350 10.00 8.96 18.29
N GLY A 351 10.07 10.22 18.74
CA GLY A 351 10.51 11.36 17.92
C GLY A 351 11.79 11.12 17.10
N PRO A 352 12.90 10.73 17.73
CA PRO A 352 14.15 10.38 17.04
C PRO A 352 14.21 8.93 16.52
N GLY A 353 13.17 8.12 16.72
CA GLY A 353 13.09 6.74 16.25
C GLY A 353 13.99 5.77 16.99
N GLN A 354 14.18 5.96 18.30
CA GLN A 354 15.08 5.14 19.11
C GLN A 354 14.38 3.86 19.60
N VAL A 355 14.91 2.70 19.17
CA VAL A 355 14.37 1.37 19.50
C VAL A 355 15.42 0.53 20.20
N GLN A 356 15.08 0.02 21.38
CA GLN A 356 15.90 -0.91 22.14
C GLN A 356 15.51 -2.36 21.83
N VAL A 357 16.50 -3.19 21.51
CA VAL A 357 16.30 -4.60 21.19
C VAL A 357 16.43 -5.50 22.43
N PRO A 358 15.56 -6.51 22.62
CA PRO A 358 15.55 -7.33 23.84
C PRO A 358 16.59 -8.46 23.85
N VAL A 359 17.06 -8.87 22.66
CA VAL A 359 17.86 -10.08 22.48
C VAL A 359 19.01 -9.82 21.52
N SER A 360 20.09 -10.59 21.67
CA SER A 360 21.19 -10.58 20.73
C SER A 360 20.81 -11.30 19.44
N GLY A 361 21.25 -10.79 18.30
CA GLY A 361 21.08 -11.48 17.02
C GLY A 361 21.23 -10.58 15.81
N TRP A 362 20.91 -11.14 14.64
CA TRP A 362 20.89 -10.44 13.36
C TRP A 362 19.54 -9.79 13.13
N TYR A 363 19.55 -8.49 12.86
CA TYR A 363 18.38 -7.68 12.54
C TYR A 363 18.47 -7.16 11.11
N ARG A 364 17.34 -7.19 10.40
CA ARG A 364 17.15 -6.45 9.15
C ARG A 364 16.39 -5.16 9.48
N MET A 365 16.88 -4.02 9.01
CA MET A 365 16.27 -2.71 9.23
C MET A 365 16.12 -1.97 7.91
N SER A 366 15.02 -1.26 7.73
CA SER A 366 14.75 -0.43 6.55
C SER A 366 14.45 0.99 7.00
N LEU A 367 15.03 1.96 6.30
CA LEU A 367 14.89 3.37 6.57
C LEU A 367 14.53 4.07 5.26
N GLY A 368 13.42 4.80 5.24
CA GLY A 368 13.09 5.74 4.19
C GLY A 368 13.02 7.14 4.77
N LEU A 369 13.66 8.11 4.11
CA LEU A 369 13.64 9.51 4.48
C LEU A 369 13.10 10.31 3.31
N THR A 370 12.02 11.05 3.52
CA THR A 370 11.43 11.93 2.51
C THR A 370 11.55 13.38 2.93
N TYR A 371 12.07 14.22 2.04
CA TYR A 371 12.38 15.61 2.28
C TYR A 371 11.37 16.55 1.60
N ALA A 372 10.95 17.61 2.31
CA ALA A 372 9.95 18.57 1.83
C ALA A 372 10.40 19.33 0.58
N ALA A 373 11.69 19.63 0.52
CA ALA A 373 12.34 20.27 -0.61
C ALA A 373 13.75 19.73 -0.65
N ALA A 374 14.20 19.40 -1.84
CA ALA A 374 15.50 18.79 -2.02
C ALA A 374 16.48 19.94 -2.28
N ARG A 375 17.08 20.44 -1.18
CA ARG A 375 17.85 21.69 -1.13
C ARG A 375 19.37 21.45 -1.19
N THR A 376 19.79 20.27 -1.62
CA THR A 376 21.13 19.76 -1.34
C THR A 376 21.61 18.88 -2.48
N THR A 377 22.92 18.88 -2.70
CA THR A 377 23.58 18.00 -3.66
C THR A 377 23.68 16.55 -3.18
N GLU A 378 23.54 16.30 -1.87
CA GLU A 378 23.73 14.98 -1.27
C GLU A 378 22.90 14.79 0.02
N ILE A 379 22.00 13.81 -0.01
CA ILE A 379 21.26 13.30 1.16
C ILE A 379 21.58 11.81 1.35
N GLY A 380 21.70 11.37 2.60
CA GLY A 380 21.95 9.97 2.94
C GLY A 380 21.02 9.47 4.04
N ALA A 381 20.74 8.17 4.00
CA ALA A 381 20.06 7.44 5.07
C ALA A 381 21.10 6.64 5.86
N ASP A 382 21.29 6.97 7.13
CA ASP A 382 22.29 6.34 8.00
C ASP A 382 21.62 5.50 9.09
N LEU A 383 22.34 4.51 9.60
CA LEU A 383 21.93 3.77 10.79
C LEU A 383 22.83 4.14 11.96
N TRP A 384 22.23 4.52 13.08
CA TRP A 384 22.94 4.89 14.30
C TRP A 384 22.59 3.93 15.43
N TRP A 385 23.52 3.76 16.37
CA TRP A 385 23.30 2.92 17.53
C TRP A 385 24.11 3.34 18.76
N ALA A 386 23.67 2.83 19.90
CA ALA A 386 24.40 2.83 21.16
C ALA A 386 24.29 1.43 21.80
N PRO A 387 25.34 0.94 22.48
CA PRO A 387 25.29 -0.39 23.13
C PRO A 387 24.28 -0.47 24.29
N SER A 388 23.83 0.67 24.82
CA SER A 388 22.73 0.79 25.78
C SER A 388 22.13 2.20 25.71
N SER A 389 21.00 2.43 26.38
CA SER A 389 20.26 3.71 26.34
C SER A 389 21.03 4.92 26.89
N GLY A 390 22.03 4.69 27.75
CA GLY A 390 22.89 5.75 28.30
C GLY A 390 24.26 5.89 27.62
N ALA A 391 24.57 5.04 26.63
CA ALA A 391 25.87 5.03 25.99
C ALA A 391 25.98 6.06 24.86
N THR A 392 27.21 6.38 24.47
CA THR A 392 27.48 7.30 23.36
C THR A 392 26.98 6.75 22.04
N TRP A 393 26.21 7.56 21.32
CA TRP A 393 25.74 7.25 19.98
C TRP A 393 26.88 7.28 18.97
N ARG A 394 26.87 6.30 18.07
CA ARG A 394 27.80 6.21 16.94
C ARG A 394 27.07 5.74 15.70
N GLN A 395 27.57 6.17 14.54
CA GLN A 395 27.09 5.65 13.27
C GLN A 395 27.48 4.16 13.16
N LEU A 396 26.48 3.31 12.90
CA LEU A 396 26.65 1.87 12.72
C LEU A 396 26.90 1.53 11.25
N ARG A 397 26.10 2.12 10.35
CA ARG A 397 26.21 1.95 8.89
C ARG A 397 25.91 3.26 8.19
N THR A 398 26.58 3.47 7.07
CA THR A 398 26.25 4.51 6.09
C THR A 398 25.43 3.87 4.99
N GLY A 399 24.25 4.42 4.68
CA GLY A 399 23.45 3.95 3.56
C GLY A 399 23.80 4.65 2.25
N PRO A 400 23.02 4.41 1.18
CA PRO A 400 23.23 5.10 -0.08
C PRO A 400 23.03 6.60 0.08
N LYS A 401 23.78 7.34 -0.72
CA LYS A 401 23.67 8.78 -0.86
C LYS A 401 23.06 9.04 -2.22
N THR A 402 21.92 9.72 -2.27
CA THR A 402 21.38 10.18 -3.55
C THR A 402 22.02 11.52 -3.89
N VAL A 403 22.69 11.53 -5.04
CA VAL A 403 23.29 12.72 -5.62
C VAL A 403 22.32 13.30 -6.64
N GLN A 404 22.34 14.61 -6.73
CA GLN A 404 21.69 15.42 -7.76
C GLN A 404 21.49 14.71 -9.12
N LEU A 405 20.27 14.77 -9.67
CA LEU A 405 19.86 13.99 -10.84
C LEU A 405 20.43 14.54 -12.16
N ARG A 406 20.58 15.86 -12.28
CA ARG A 406 21.16 16.51 -13.47
C ARG A 406 21.76 17.88 -13.13
N SER A 407 22.88 18.20 -13.78
CA SER A 407 23.40 19.55 -13.91
C SER A 407 23.60 19.86 -15.39
N GLU A 408 23.11 21.01 -15.84
CA GLU A 408 23.29 21.48 -17.21
C GLU A 408 24.05 22.80 -17.16
N THR A 409 25.23 22.83 -17.77
CA THR A 409 26.03 24.05 -17.88
C THR A 409 25.80 24.63 -19.26
N THR A 410 25.15 25.80 -19.32
CA THR A 410 24.88 26.52 -20.56
C THR A 410 25.69 27.81 -20.59
N GLN A 411 26.26 28.15 -21.75
CA GLN A 411 26.88 29.45 -21.93
C GLN A 411 25.78 30.52 -21.93
N SER A 412 25.77 31.36 -20.90
CA SER A 412 24.77 32.42 -20.70
C SER A 412 25.20 33.76 -21.31
N GLY A 413 26.43 33.87 -21.79
CA GLY A 413 26.93 35.04 -22.51
C GLY A 413 28.45 35.03 -22.71
N THR A 414 29.00 36.21 -22.90
CA THR A 414 30.44 36.50 -22.87
C THR A 414 30.65 37.74 -21.99
N ASP A 415 31.73 37.78 -21.23
CA ASP A 415 32.10 38.96 -20.46
C ASP A 415 32.59 40.11 -21.36
N GLY A 416 32.95 41.24 -20.74
CA GLY A 416 33.43 42.43 -21.46
C GLY A 416 34.72 42.21 -22.25
N ASP A 417 35.44 41.11 -21.98
CA ASP A 417 36.69 40.72 -22.63
C ASP A 417 36.47 39.59 -23.66
N GLY A 418 35.23 39.16 -23.88
CA GLY A 418 34.86 38.14 -24.86
C GLY A 418 35.00 36.70 -24.36
N TYR A 419 35.27 36.47 -23.07
CA TYR A 419 35.32 35.11 -22.51
C TYR A 419 33.91 34.59 -22.22
N PRO A 420 33.62 33.31 -22.54
CA PRO A 420 32.30 32.73 -22.33
C PRO A 420 31.96 32.69 -20.83
N ILE A 421 30.78 33.22 -20.48
CA ILE A 421 30.17 33.08 -19.15
C ILE A 421 29.31 31.84 -19.18
N TYR A 422 29.52 30.93 -18.23
CA TYR A 422 28.72 29.72 -18.06
C TYR A 422 27.80 29.84 -16.85
N THR A 423 26.53 29.53 -17.03
CA THR A 423 25.58 29.31 -15.93
C THR A 423 25.33 27.81 -15.81
N THR A 424 25.47 27.27 -14.61
CA THR A 424 25.11 25.89 -14.31
C THR A 424 23.75 25.85 -13.64
N ASP A 425 22.77 25.34 -14.37
CA ASP A 425 21.45 25.05 -13.83
C ASP A 425 21.42 23.63 -13.25
N TYR A 426 20.76 23.51 -12.11
CA TYR A 426 20.67 22.28 -11.35
C TYR A 426 19.23 21.75 -11.42
N TYR A 427 19.05 20.59 -12.07
CA TYR A 427 17.74 20.00 -12.35
C TYR A 427 17.56 18.66 -11.65
N GLY A 428 16.46 18.53 -10.91
CA GLY A 428 16.08 17.29 -10.23
C GLY A 428 16.96 17.02 -9.02
N TYR A 429 16.37 17.13 -7.84
CA TYR A 429 17.02 16.68 -6.62
C TYR A 429 16.25 15.46 -6.10
N ALA A 430 16.96 14.49 -5.56
CA ALA A 430 16.32 13.39 -4.87
C ALA A 430 15.56 13.95 -3.65
N SER A 431 14.23 13.83 -3.66
CA SER A 431 13.37 14.20 -2.53
C SER A 431 13.21 13.06 -1.54
N SER A 432 13.82 11.90 -1.79
CA SER A 432 13.86 10.78 -0.88
C SER A 432 15.17 9.99 -0.98
N VAL A 433 15.49 9.29 0.10
CA VAL A 433 16.57 8.30 0.16
C VAL A 433 16.12 7.13 1.01
N GLU A 434 16.42 5.92 0.56
CA GLU A 434 16.05 4.69 1.24
C GLU A 434 17.25 3.78 1.42
N ALA A 435 17.30 3.07 2.55
CA ALA A 435 18.37 2.15 2.88
C ALA A 435 17.79 0.89 3.57
N THR A 436 18.40 -0.26 3.29
CA THR A 436 18.17 -1.49 4.07
C THR A 436 19.49 -1.98 4.62
N PHE A 437 19.51 -2.28 5.91
CA PHE A 437 20.68 -2.74 6.65
C PHE A 437 20.44 -4.13 7.24
N VAL A 438 21.49 -4.93 7.29
CA VAL A 438 21.52 -6.16 8.09
C VAL A 438 22.69 -6.03 9.07
N VAL A 439 22.38 -6.05 10.37
CA VAL A 439 23.36 -5.80 11.44
C VAL A 439 23.16 -6.78 12.58
N HIS A 440 24.28 -7.16 13.21
CA HIS A 440 24.23 -7.90 14.47
C HIS A 440 24.17 -6.90 15.63
N LEU A 441 23.22 -7.08 16.54
CA LEU A 441 23.07 -6.25 17.74
C LEU A 441 23.15 -7.13 19.00
N PRO A 442 23.81 -6.67 20.08
CA PRO A 442 23.68 -7.30 21.38
C PRO A 442 22.33 -6.93 22.04
N ALA A 443 21.85 -7.80 22.92
CA ALA A 443 20.70 -7.52 23.78
C ALA A 443 20.88 -6.19 24.53
N GLY A 444 19.83 -5.38 24.59
CA GLY A 444 19.83 -4.08 25.25
C GLY A 444 20.40 -2.92 24.42
N ALA A 445 20.96 -3.18 23.23
CA ALA A 445 21.37 -2.13 22.31
C ALA A 445 20.20 -1.27 21.85
N VAL A 446 20.47 0.01 21.57
CA VAL A 446 19.51 0.96 21.03
C VAL A 446 19.94 1.35 19.63
N VAL A 447 19.01 1.32 18.69
CA VAL A 447 19.20 1.78 17.31
C VAL A 447 18.30 2.96 16.99
N ALA A 448 18.74 3.78 16.06
CA ALA A 448 17.95 4.90 15.55
C ALA A 448 18.21 5.12 14.06
N ALA A 449 17.19 5.62 13.38
CA ALA A 449 17.36 6.20 12.05
C ALA A 449 18.28 7.44 12.15
N GLY A 450 19.17 7.58 11.17
CA GLY A 450 19.96 8.79 10.99
C GLY A 450 19.97 9.23 9.55
N TYR A 451 20.57 10.39 9.34
CA TYR A 451 20.70 10.99 8.03
C TYR A 451 22.07 11.64 7.91
N SER A 452 22.47 11.91 6.67
CA SER A 452 23.60 12.80 6.36
C SER A 452 23.16 13.84 5.33
N SER A 453 23.43 15.11 5.57
CA SER A 453 23.27 16.16 4.55
C SER A 453 24.23 17.32 4.76
N SER A 454 24.60 18.01 3.68
CA SER A 454 25.46 19.21 3.71
C SER A 454 24.72 20.49 4.14
N VAL A 455 23.39 20.48 4.18
CA VAL A 455 22.56 21.65 4.53
C VAL A 455 21.44 21.27 5.50
N ASN A 456 20.75 22.28 6.03
CA ASN A 456 19.53 22.07 6.81
C ASN A 456 18.39 21.61 5.90
N ASN A 457 17.66 20.57 6.30
CA ASN A 457 16.54 20.02 5.53
C ASN A 457 15.32 19.80 6.41
N ASN A 458 14.19 19.47 5.79
CA ASN A 458 12.95 19.13 6.49
C ASN A 458 12.46 17.77 6.02
N LEU A 459 12.25 16.84 6.95
CA LEU A 459 11.61 15.55 6.68
C LEU A 459 10.09 15.68 6.76
N VAL A 460 9.37 14.96 5.91
CA VAL A 460 7.90 15.01 5.79
C VAL A 460 7.29 13.67 5.43
N GLY A 461 6.00 13.55 5.77
CA GLY A 461 5.07 12.62 5.14
C GLY A 461 5.26 11.13 5.43
N PRO A 462 4.29 10.31 5.01
CA PRO A 462 4.19 8.87 5.31
C PRO A 462 5.35 8.02 4.75
N ASN A 463 6.12 8.57 3.81
CA ASN A 463 7.28 7.92 3.22
C ASN A 463 8.57 8.13 4.05
N THR A 464 8.47 8.79 5.21
CA THR A 464 9.53 8.80 6.22
C THR A 464 9.24 7.70 7.25
N TYR A 465 10.02 6.61 7.21
CA TYR A 465 9.79 5.40 8.02
C TYR A 465 11.08 4.77 8.55
N PHE A 466 10.98 4.06 9.67
CA PHE A 466 12.06 3.26 10.23
C PHE A 466 11.50 1.94 10.76
N ASP A 467 11.81 0.86 10.06
CA ASP A 467 11.30 -0.47 10.33
C ASP A 467 12.45 -1.43 10.65
N GLY A 468 12.21 -2.43 11.47
CA GLY A 468 13.21 -3.45 11.76
C GLY A 468 12.66 -4.73 12.34
N ALA A 469 13.34 -5.84 12.09
CA ALA A 469 12.96 -7.15 12.59
C ALA A 469 14.19 -8.03 12.82
N LEU A 470 14.13 -8.86 13.87
CA LEU A 470 15.08 -9.94 14.11
C LEU A 470 14.88 -11.01 13.03
N ILE A 471 15.95 -11.34 12.32
CA ILE A 471 15.97 -12.38 11.29
C ILE A 471 16.64 -13.67 11.76
N ASN A 472 17.57 -13.60 12.73
CA ASN A 472 18.20 -14.78 13.33
C ASN A 472 18.70 -14.49 14.75
N ARG A 473 18.45 -15.40 15.70
CA ARG A 473 19.01 -15.32 17.08
C ARG A 473 20.46 -15.79 17.08
N ALA A 474 21.28 -15.15 17.91
CA ALA A 474 22.65 -15.58 18.18
C ALA A 474 22.70 -16.63 19.30
#